data_AF-A0A081XPS2-F1
#
_entry.id   AF-A0A081XPS2-F1
#
_cell.length_a   1.000
_cell.length_b   1.000
_cell.length_c   1.000
_cell.angle_alpha   90.00
_cell.angle_beta   90.00
_cell.angle_gamma   90.00
#
_symmetry.space_group_name_H-M   'P 1'
#
loop_
_entity.id
_entity.type
_entity.pdbx_description
1 polymer ?
#
loop_
_entity_poly.entity_id
_entity_poly.type
_entity_poly.pdbx_seq_one_letter_code
_entity_poly.pdbx_strand_id
1 'polypeptide(L)' 'MKPDDPLLRILACPLDKGPLHLLAPDDEGDEALYNPRLRRRYPIVDGIPQLLPSSGEQVSQEEHERELTRMAGAPGATP' A
#
# COMPACT_ATOMS: atom_id res chain seq x y z
N MET A 1 11.29 1.14 2.96
CA MET A 1 11.43 1.67 1.58
C MET A 1 11.09 3.16 1.58
N LYS A 2 11.57 4.00 0.64
CA LYS A 2 11.16 5.43 0.60
C LYS A 2 9.90 5.60 -0.27
N PRO A 3 8.97 6.51 0.07
CA PRO A 3 7.72 6.71 -0.67
C PRO A 3 7.92 7.22 -2.11
N ASP A 4 9.07 7.83 -2.40
CA ASP A 4 9.44 8.36 -3.73
C ASP A 4 10.28 7.38 -4.57
N ASP A 5 10.31 6.09 -4.22
CA ASP A 5 11.12 5.12 -4.94
C ASP A 5 10.57 4.90 -6.37
N PRO A 6 11.38 5.05 -7.43
CA PRO A 6 10.95 4.78 -8.80
C PRO A 6 10.40 3.36 -8.98
N LEU A 7 10.76 2.41 -8.10
CA LEU A 7 10.18 1.07 -8.08
C LEU A 7 8.67 1.07 -7.76
N LEU A 8 8.19 1.96 -6.89
CA LEU A 8 6.76 2.07 -6.57
C LEU A 8 5.92 2.50 -7.78
N ARG A 9 6.52 3.22 -8.73
CA ARG A 9 5.87 3.61 -9.99
C ARG A 9 5.68 2.43 -10.95
N ILE A 10 6.45 1.36 -10.77
CA ILE A 10 6.38 0.13 -11.58
C ILE A 10 5.46 -0.89 -10.91
N LEU A 11 5.36 -0.88 -9.58
CA LEU A 11 4.54 -1.82 -8.83
C LEU A 11 3.04 -1.53 -9.01
N ALA A 12 2.33 -2.53 -9.51
CA ALA A 12 0.90 -2.46 -9.79
C ALA A 12 0.14 -3.61 -9.12
N CYS A 13 -1.14 -3.36 -8.82
CA CYS A 13 -2.02 -4.38 -8.26
C CYS A 13 -2.13 -5.61 -9.20
N PRO A 14 -2.00 -6.86 -8.70
CA PRO A 14 -2.12 -8.04 -9.54
C PRO A 14 -3.49 -8.18 -10.21
N LEU A 15 -4.55 -7.64 -9.59
CA LEU A 15 -5.95 -7.75 -10.02
C LEU A 15 -6.37 -6.62 -10.98
N ASP A 16 -6.15 -5.37 -10.58
CA ASP A 16 -6.68 -4.19 -11.27
C ASP A 16 -5.60 -3.46 -12.11
N LYS A 17 -4.33 -3.87 -11.99
CA LYS A 17 -3.17 -3.25 -12.67
C LYS A 17 -2.99 -1.75 -12.38
N GLY A 18 -3.73 -1.19 -11.44
CA GLY A 18 -3.57 0.17 -10.95
C GLY A 18 -2.39 0.34 -9.96
N PRO A 19 -2.03 1.59 -9.65
CA PRO A 19 -0.94 1.92 -8.73
C PRO A 19 -1.25 1.47 -7.29
N LEU A 20 -0.19 1.23 -6.53
CA LEU A 20 -0.25 0.87 -5.11
C LEU A 20 0.43 1.95 -4.27
N HIS A 21 -0.06 2.14 -3.04
CA HIS A 21 0.50 3.08 -2.09
C HIS A 21 1.33 2.33 -1.05
N LEU A 22 2.54 2.81 -0.79
CA LEU A 22 3.36 2.28 0.29
C LEU A 22 2.84 2.75 1.64
N LEU A 23 2.40 1.81 2.46
CA LEU A 23 2.18 2.01 3.88
C LEU A 23 3.51 1.76 4.59
N ALA A 24 4.14 2.85 5.03
CA ALA A 24 5.36 2.78 5.82
C ALA A 24 5.05 2.09 7.16
N PRO A 25 5.98 1.26 7.67
CA PRO A 25 5.82 0.63 8.98
C PRO A 25 5.70 1.71 10.07
N ASP A 26 4.76 1.53 11.00
CA ASP A 26 4.73 2.25 12.28
C ASP A 26 5.60 1.52 13.32
N ASP A 27 5.78 2.10 14.51
CA ASP A 27 6.46 1.48 15.65
C ASP A 27 6.00 0.04 15.99
N GLU A 28 4.81 -0.39 15.54
CA GLU A 28 4.25 -1.72 15.80
C GLU A 28 3.86 -2.52 14.53
N GLY A 29 4.08 -1.99 13.32
CA GLY A 29 3.53 -2.55 12.08
C GLY A 29 4.56 -2.88 11.00
N ASP A 30 4.31 -3.94 10.23
CA ASP A 30 5.09 -4.28 9.04
C ASP A 30 4.76 -3.37 7.83
N GLU A 31 5.72 -3.22 6.92
CA GLU A 31 5.55 -2.46 5.68
C GLU A 31 4.55 -3.18 4.75
N ALA A 32 3.66 -2.43 4.09
CA ALA A 32 2.64 -3.01 3.21
C ALA A 32 2.33 -2.12 2.01
N LEU A 33 1.83 -2.70 0.92
CA LEU A 33 1.30 -1.99 -0.23
C LEU A 33 -0.21 -1.98 -0.21
N TYR A 34 -0.82 -0.81 -0.24
CA TYR A 34 -2.27 -0.62 -0.19
C TYR A 34 -2.87 -0.22 -1.54
N ASN A 35 -3.97 -0.87 -1.90
CA ASN A 35 -4.82 -0.52 -3.02
C ASN A 35 -6.13 0.10 -2.50
N PRO A 36 -6.30 1.44 -2.57
CA PRO A 36 -7.51 2.12 -2.11
C PRO A 36 -8.74 1.81 -2.96
N ARG A 37 -8.57 1.38 -4.22
CA ARG A 37 -9.69 1.06 -5.15
C ARG A 37 -10.36 -0.26 -4.78
N LEU A 38 -9.57 -1.26 -4.43
CA LEU A 38 -10.04 -2.59 -4.03
C LEU A 38 -10.09 -2.77 -2.50
N ARG A 39 -9.66 -1.77 -1.74
CA ARG A 39 -9.50 -1.81 -0.28
C ARG A 39 -8.71 -3.03 0.18
N ARG A 40 -7.58 -3.26 -0.50
CA ARG A 40 -6.74 -4.45 -0.28
C ARG A 40 -5.33 -4.04 0.05
N ARG A 41 -4.73 -4.71 1.03
CA ARG A 41 -3.31 -4.55 1.38
C ARG A 41 -2.52 -5.80 1.02
N TYR A 42 -1.27 -5.62 0.64
CA TYR A 42 -0.32 -6.68 0.32
C TYR A 42 0.89 -6.51 1.25
N PRO A 43 1.19 -7.49 2.11
CA PRO A 43 2.31 -7.37 3.04
C PRO A 43 3.65 -7.38 2.29
N ILE A 44 4.64 -6.67 2.83
CA ILE A 44 6.03 -6.74 2.40
C ILE A 44 6.77 -7.61 3.43
N VAL A 45 7.22 -8.79 3.01
CA VAL A 45 7.91 -9.75 3.87
C VAL A 45 9.35 -9.82 3.42
N ASP A 46 10.31 -9.62 4.35
CA ASP A 46 11.75 -9.57 4.04
C ASP A 46 12.12 -8.54 2.95
N GLY A 47 11.38 -7.43 2.88
CA GLY A 47 11.55 -6.41 1.84
C GLY A 47 11.01 -6.79 0.46
N ILE A 48 10.30 -7.93 0.35
CA ILE A 48 9.66 -8.39 -0.89
C ILE A 48 8.14 -8.18 -0.83
N PRO A 49 7.56 -7.37 -1.72
CA PRO A 49 6.13 -7.17 -1.76
C PRO A 49 5.37 -8.40 -2.29
N GLN A 50 4.46 -8.94 -1.48
CA GLN A 50 3.68 -10.13 -1.82
C GLN A 50 2.48 -9.78 -2.71
N LEU A 51 2.74 -9.44 -3.98
CA LEU A 51 1.73 -9.06 -4.97
C LEU A 51 1.00 -10.26 -5.60
N LEU A 52 0.56 -11.20 -4.77
CA LEU A 52 -0.24 -12.35 -5.19
C LEU A 52 -1.71 -12.11 -4.85
N PRO A 53 -2.67 -12.52 -5.72
CA PRO A 53 -4.09 -12.41 -5.42
C PRO A 53 -4.52 -13.05 -4.09
N SER A 54 -3.85 -14.15 -3.71
CA SER A 54 -4.05 -14.89 -2.46
C SER A 54 -3.47 -14.22 -1.22
N SER A 55 -2.41 -13.41 -1.38
CA SER A 55 -1.77 -12.68 -0.28
C SER A 55 -2.41 -11.30 -0.03
N GLY A 56 -3.33 -10.87 -0.90
CA GLY A 56 -4.06 -9.63 -0.74
C GLY A 56 -5.12 -9.74 0.35
N GLU A 57 -4.90 -9.05 1.46
CA GLU A 57 -5.81 -8.99 2.59
C GLU A 57 -6.84 -7.89 2.40
N GLN A 58 -8.10 -8.20 2.73
CA GLN A 58 -9.18 -7.22 2.68
C GLN A 58 -9.09 -6.30 3.89
N VAL A 59 -9.10 -5.01 3.64
CA VAL A 59 -9.08 -3.96 4.66
C VAL A 59 -10.52 -3.57 4.97
N SER A 60 -10.86 -3.48 6.26
CA SER A 60 -12.19 -3.03 6.69
C SER A 60 -12.43 -1.57 6.32
N GLN A 61 -13.68 -1.11 6.40
CA GLN A 61 -14.00 0.28 6.09
C GLN A 61 -13.30 1.26 7.05
N GLU A 62 -13.25 0.94 8.34
CA GLU A 62 -12.61 1.77 9.35
C GLU A 62 -11.11 1.91 9.09
N GLU A 63 -10.42 0.80 8.83
CA GLU A 63 -9.00 0.81 8.46
C GLU A 63 -8.78 1.57 7.14
N HIS A 64 -9.64 1.39 6.15
CA HIS A 64 -9.55 2.12 4.88
C HIS A 64 -9.60 3.63 5.07
N GLU A 65 -10.50 4.11 5.92
CA GLU A 65 -10.63 5.54 6.24
C GLU A 65 -9.39 6.06 6.98
N ARG A 66 -8.81 5.25 7.87
CA ARG A 66 -7.53 5.57 8.54
C ARG A 66 -6.37 5.67 7.55
N GLU A 67 -6.23 4.70 6.66
CA GLU A 67 -5.16 4.69 5.65
C GLU A 67 -5.30 5.83 4.65
N LEU A 68 -6.53 6.14 4.22
CA LEU A 68 -6.79 7.32 3.37
C LEU A 68 -6.41 8.63 4.09
N THR A 69 -6.79 8.76 5.35
CA THR A 69 -6.44 9.94 6.17
C THR A 69 -4.92 10.09 6.30
N ARG A 70 -4.23 8.97 6.53
CA ARG A 70 -2.76 8.91 6.62
C ARG A 70 -2.09 9.29 5.30
N MET A 71 -2.58 8.76 4.20
CA MET A 71 -2.09 9.08 2.85
C MET A 71 -2.33 10.55 2.49
N ALA A 72 -3.47 11.12 2.88
CA ALA A 72 -3.79 12.53 2.67
C ALA A 72 -2.95 13.47 3.55
N GLY A 73 -2.48 12.99 4.71
CA GLY A 73 -1.58 13.72 5.61
C GLY A 73 -0.09 13.63 5.26
N ALA A 74 0.29 12.80 4.28
CA ALA A 74 1.68 12.67 3.84
C ALA A 74 2.01 13.77 2.80
N PRO A 75 2.97 14.69 3.09
CA PRO A 75 3.42 15.66 2.09
C PRO A 75 4.29 14.95 1.05
N GLY A 76 3.68 14.40 -0.01
CA GLY A 76 4.47 13.66 -1.01
C GLY A 76 3.77 13.17 -2.27
N ALA A 77 2.53 13.55 -2.55
CA ALA A 77 1.87 13.19 -3.81
C ALA A 77 1.21 14.41 -4.45
N THR A 78 2.03 15.29 -5.03
CA THR A 78 1.56 16.30 -5.99
C THR A 78 1.56 15.69 -7.42
N PRO A 79 0.67 16.17 -8.31
CA PRO A 79 0.31 15.53 -9.57
C PRO A 79 1.39 15.59 -10.67
#